data_AF-A0A4S2AU91-F1
#
_entry.id   AF-A0A4S2AU91-F1
#
_cell.length_a   1.000
_cell.length_b   1.000
_cell.length_c   1.000
_cell.angle_alpha   90.00
_cell.angle_beta   90.00
_cell.angle_gamma   90.00
#
_symmetry.space_group_name_H-M   'P 1'
#
loop_
_entity.id
_entity.type
_entity.pdbx_description
1 polymer ?
#
loop_
_entity_poly.entity_id
_entity_poly.type
_entity_poly.pdbx_seq_one_letter_code
_entity_poly.pdbx_strand_id
1 'polypeptide(L)'
;MKKSKTIGIISLIMMSVLVFASCDKNGYEPIQTSTDACQIIVQCIDGSGNNLLDNKKFVDGISIEGNASHSKIKYDVRNASGGKSLFFTAELPDQDDMRWSKDRKEANGISKMTMKFNKHKVELKCHIKYIANRPPAVSGGKATLEEVSCNNQTFKRSGSSVTITLRMDKNGKLI
;
A
#
# COMPACT_ATOMS: atom_id res chain seq x y z
N MET A 1 -4.17 -20.94 69.02
CA MET A 1 -3.45 -21.53 67.87
C MET A 1 -4.45 -22.26 66.96
N LYS A 2 -4.90 -21.61 65.89
CA LYS A 2 -5.79 -22.20 64.86
C LYS A 2 -4.95 -22.44 63.61
N LYS A 3 -4.77 -23.70 63.20
CA LYS A 3 -4.23 -24.05 61.88
C LYS A 3 -5.42 -24.22 60.92
N SER A 4 -5.60 -23.28 59.99
CA SER A 4 -6.53 -23.43 58.87
C SER A 4 -5.74 -23.96 57.67
N LYS A 5 -6.14 -25.11 57.13
CA LYS A 5 -5.61 -25.67 55.88
C LYS A 5 -6.49 -25.17 54.73
N THR A 6 -5.93 -24.34 53.86
CA THR A 6 -6.59 -23.93 52.61
C THR A 6 -6.30 -25.00 51.55
N ILE A 7 -7.35 -25.67 51.07
CA ILE A 7 -7.28 -26.63 49.96
C ILE A 7 -7.41 -25.82 48.67
N GLY A 8 -6.35 -25.80 47.85
CA GLY A 8 -6.36 -25.20 46.53
C GLY A 8 -7.01 -26.12 45.52
N ILE A 9 -8.06 -25.64 44.84
CA ILE A 9 -8.66 -26.29 43.68
C ILE A 9 -8.06 -25.61 42.45
N ILE A 10 -7.12 -26.29 41.79
CA ILE A 10 -6.58 -25.90 40.49
C ILE A 10 -7.59 -26.35 39.44
N SER A 11 -8.40 -25.40 38.94
CA SER A 11 -9.28 -25.62 37.80
C SER A 11 -8.46 -25.49 36.51
N LEU A 12 -8.08 -26.63 35.93
CA LEU A 12 -7.40 -26.73 34.65
C LEU A 12 -8.41 -26.50 33.52
N ILE A 13 -8.57 -25.26 33.06
CA ILE A 13 -9.38 -24.95 31.88
C ILE A 13 -8.57 -25.37 30.65
N MET A 14 -8.93 -26.52 30.07
CA MET A 14 -8.41 -26.97 28.78
C MET A 14 -9.02 -26.07 27.70
N MET A 15 -8.30 -25.01 27.34
CA MET A 15 -8.64 -24.14 26.22
C MET A 15 -8.41 -24.95 24.93
N SER A 16 -9.47 -25.61 24.45
CA SER A 16 -9.49 -26.24 23.13
C SER A 16 -9.38 -25.15 22.07
N VAL A 17 -8.15 -24.88 21.62
CA VAL A 17 -7.88 -24.00 20.49
C VAL A 17 -8.35 -24.74 19.23
N LEU A 18 -9.56 -24.42 18.79
CA LEU A 18 -10.03 -24.74 17.45
C LEU A 18 -9.23 -23.90 16.46
N VAL A 19 -8.15 -24.47 15.93
CA VAL A 19 -7.43 -23.90 14.80
C VAL A 19 -8.29 -24.15 13.56
N PHE A 20 -9.12 -23.18 13.18
CA PHE A 20 -9.72 -23.17 11.85
C PHE A 20 -8.59 -22.98 10.83
N ALA A 21 -8.03 -24.08 10.33
CA ALA A 21 -7.25 -24.06 9.10
C ALA A 21 -8.21 -23.80 7.94
N SER A 22 -8.60 -22.54 7.75
CA SER A 22 -9.17 -22.10 6.47
C SER A 22 -8.01 -22.11 5.48
N CYS A 23 -7.79 -23.23 4.81
CA CYS A 23 -6.96 -23.29 3.61
C CYS A 23 -7.71 -22.61 2.46
N ASP A 24 -7.92 -21.29 2.56
CA ASP A 24 -8.11 -20.46 1.37
C ASP A 24 -6.72 -20.25 0.77
N LYS A 25 -6.32 -21.17 -0.12
CA LYS A 25 -5.32 -20.81 -1.13
C LYS A 25 -5.97 -19.77 -2.02
N ASN A 26 -5.81 -18.48 -1.69
CA ASN A 26 -5.93 -17.27 -2.53
C ASN A 26 -6.02 -15.99 -1.67
N GLY A 27 -5.31 -15.94 -0.54
CA GLY A 27 -5.13 -14.68 0.20
C GLY A 27 -4.05 -13.83 -0.45
N TYR A 28 -4.22 -12.51 -0.46
CA TYR A 28 -3.14 -11.59 -0.81
C TYR A 28 -2.02 -11.69 0.24
N GLU A 29 -0.86 -12.18 -0.19
CA GLU A 29 0.31 -12.47 0.64
C GLU A 29 1.54 -11.69 0.11
N PRO A 30 1.60 -10.37 0.34
CA PRO A 30 2.77 -9.60 -0.06
C PRO A 30 3.98 -9.99 0.78
N ILE A 31 5.17 -9.79 0.20
CA ILE A 31 6.43 -9.95 0.92
C ILE A 31 6.44 -9.07 2.18
N GLN A 32 6.73 -9.67 3.33
CA GLN A 32 6.84 -8.95 4.60
C GLN A 32 8.17 -8.17 4.67
N THR A 33 8.11 -6.87 4.39
CA THR A 33 9.28 -5.99 4.24
C THR A 33 8.95 -4.54 4.61
N SER A 34 9.97 -3.69 4.81
CA SER A 34 9.78 -2.24 4.92
C SER A 34 9.29 -1.67 3.57
N THR A 35 8.35 -0.72 3.67
CA THR A 35 7.73 0.03 2.57
C THR A 35 8.04 1.53 2.64
N ASP A 36 9.00 1.96 3.46
CA ASP A 36 9.33 3.39 3.63
C ASP A 36 9.78 4.05 2.31
N ALA A 37 10.28 3.22 1.39
CA ALA A 37 10.72 3.58 0.05
C ALA A 37 9.63 3.37 -1.02
N CYS A 38 8.35 3.24 -0.63
CA CYS A 38 7.24 2.97 -1.55
C CYS A 38 6.16 4.08 -1.55
N GLN A 39 6.53 5.31 -1.18
CA GLN A 39 5.55 6.41 -1.13
C GLN A 39 5.16 6.90 -2.53
N ILE A 40 3.87 7.16 -2.73
CA ILE A 40 3.33 7.86 -3.89
C ILE A 40 2.81 9.22 -3.41
N ILE A 41 3.21 10.27 -4.13
CA ILE A 41 2.77 11.64 -3.91
C ILE A 41 1.98 12.08 -5.13
N VAL A 42 0.74 12.53 -4.94
CA VAL A 42 -0.15 12.93 -6.04
C VAL A 42 -0.52 14.39 -5.93
N GLN A 43 -0.07 15.17 -6.89
CA GLN A 43 -0.55 16.54 -7.12
C GLN A 43 -1.80 16.48 -7.99
N CYS A 44 -2.89 17.09 -7.53
CA CYS A 44 -4.13 17.19 -8.28
C CYS A 44 -4.34 18.66 -8.64
N ILE A 45 -4.22 19.01 -9.91
CA ILE A 45 -4.34 20.39 -10.38
C ILE A 45 -5.40 20.52 -11.47
N ASP A 46 -6.03 21.68 -11.57
CA ASP A 46 -6.95 21.99 -12.67
C ASP A 46 -6.22 22.43 -13.95
N GLY A 47 -6.98 22.72 -15.01
CA GLY A 47 -6.44 23.19 -16.29
C GLY A 47 -5.71 24.53 -16.21
N SER A 48 -5.94 25.30 -15.15
CA SER A 48 -5.26 26.57 -14.85
C SER A 48 -4.09 26.41 -13.87
N GLY A 49 -3.86 25.19 -13.37
CA GLY A 49 -2.81 24.89 -12.40
C GLY A 49 -3.21 25.09 -10.93
N ASN A 50 -4.46 25.39 -10.63
CA ASN A 50 -4.93 25.54 -9.24
C ASN A 50 -5.00 24.18 -8.55
N ASN A 51 -4.73 24.15 -7.25
CA ASN A 51 -4.75 22.92 -6.47
C ASN A 51 -6.18 22.46 -6.15
N LEU A 52 -6.57 21.30 -6.66
CA LEU A 52 -7.92 20.75 -6.45
C LEU A 52 -8.11 20.22 -5.02
N LEU A 53 -7.03 19.92 -4.29
CA LEU A 53 -7.08 19.41 -2.91
C LEU A 53 -7.37 20.50 -1.87
N ASP A 54 -7.46 21.76 -2.28
CA ASP A 54 -7.99 22.83 -1.43
C ASP A 54 -9.51 22.77 -1.28
N ASN A 55 -10.20 22.07 -2.17
CA ASN A 55 -11.65 21.90 -2.11
C ASN A 55 -12.01 20.64 -1.30
N LYS A 56 -12.61 20.83 -0.12
CA LYS A 56 -13.05 19.71 0.74
C LYS A 56 -13.98 18.74 0.02
N LYS A 57 -14.94 19.22 -0.78
CA LYS A 57 -15.88 18.36 -1.51
C LYS A 57 -15.16 17.49 -2.54
N PHE A 58 -14.11 18.01 -3.17
CA PHE A 58 -13.27 17.22 -4.07
C PHE A 58 -12.53 16.13 -3.30
N VAL A 59 -11.91 16.48 -2.16
CA VAL A 59 -11.19 15.54 -1.29
C VAL A 59 -12.09 14.43 -0.74
N ASP A 60 -13.33 14.76 -0.34
CA ASP A 60 -14.32 13.79 0.15
C ASP A 60 -14.70 12.75 -0.93
N GLY A 61 -14.50 13.07 -2.22
CA GLY A 61 -14.74 12.18 -3.35
C GLY A 61 -13.57 11.27 -3.72
N ILE A 62 -12.44 11.32 -2.98
CA ILE A 62 -11.24 10.54 -3.29
C ILE A 62 -11.29 9.18 -2.58
N SER A 63 -10.92 8.13 -3.30
CA SER A 63 -10.60 6.84 -2.70
C SER A 63 -9.50 6.12 -3.47
N ILE A 64 -8.77 5.24 -2.81
CA ILE A 64 -7.68 4.47 -3.40
C ILE A 64 -7.88 3.01 -2.98
N GLU A 65 -7.71 2.12 -3.94
CA GLU A 65 -7.90 0.68 -3.77
C GLU A 65 -6.67 -0.05 -4.30
N GLY A 66 -6.15 -0.99 -3.51
CA GLY A 66 -5.14 -1.95 -3.97
C GLY A 66 -5.82 -3.07 -4.73
N ASN A 67 -5.38 -3.34 -5.96
CA ASN A 67 -6.10 -4.29 -6.81
C ASN A 67 -5.79 -5.73 -6.42
N ALA A 68 -4.63 -6.01 -5.81
CA ALA A 68 -4.28 -7.35 -5.36
C ALA A 68 -4.98 -7.68 -4.02
N SER A 69 -4.95 -6.75 -3.06
CA SER A 69 -5.62 -6.95 -1.76
C SER A 69 -7.13 -6.74 -1.78
N HIS A 70 -7.67 -6.09 -2.82
CA HIS A 70 -9.04 -5.59 -2.86
C HIS A 70 -9.40 -4.70 -1.65
N SER A 71 -8.40 -4.02 -1.08
CA SER A 71 -8.54 -3.23 0.14
C SER A 71 -8.41 -1.73 -0.13
N LYS A 72 -9.05 -0.92 0.73
CA LYS A 72 -8.91 0.53 0.68
C LYS A 72 -7.54 0.94 1.22
N ILE A 73 -6.80 1.70 0.42
CA ILE A 73 -5.53 2.28 0.81
C ILE A 73 -5.77 3.64 1.45
N LYS A 74 -5.24 3.80 2.67
CA LYS A 74 -5.30 5.07 3.39
C LYS A 74 -4.35 6.08 2.75
N TYR A 75 -4.78 7.33 2.75
CA TYR A 75 -3.98 8.45 2.28
C TYR A 75 -4.11 9.64 3.23
N ASP A 76 -3.09 10.49 3.22
CA ASP A 76 -3.10 11.79 3.88
C ASP A 76 -3.12 12.91 2.84
N VAL A 77 -3.75 14.03 3.17
CA VAL A 77 -3.62 15.29 2.42
C VAL A 77 -2.71 16.22 3.22
N ARG A 78 -1.54 16.57 2.66
CA ARG A 78 -0.54 17.39 3.37
C ARG A 78 0.00 18.49 2.46
N ASN A 79 0.48 19.57 3.06
CA ASN A 79 1.21 20.61 2.34
C ASN A 79 2.56 20.07 1.84
N ALA A 80 2.90 20.35 0.59
CA ALA A 80 4.16 20.03 -0.05
C ALA A 80 4.65 21.23 -0.87
N SER A 81 5.84 21.13 -1.46
CA SER A 81 6.30 22.10 -2.47
C SER A 81 5.32 22.10 -3.64
N GLY A 82 4.62 23.22 -3.85
CA GLY A 82 3.59 23.35 -4.88
C GLY A 82 2.14 23.19 -4.39
N GLY A 83 1.91 23.19 -3.07
CA GLY A 83 0.57 23.15 -2.46
C GLY A 83 0.24 21.79 -1.84
N LYS A 84 -1.04 21.54 -1.56
CA LYS A 84 -1.49 20.25 -1.00
C LYS A 84 -1.24 19.11 -1.97
N SER A 85 -0.91 17.93 -1.44
CA SER A 85 -0.74 16.69 -2.21
C SER A 85 -1.32 15.51 -1.43
N LEU A 86 -1.74 14.47 -2.14
CA LEU A 86 -2.08 13.18 -1.53
C LEU A 86 -0.79 12.42 -1.26
N PHE A 87 -0.71 11.74 -0.12
CA PHE A 87 0.39 10.87 0.24
C PHE A 87 -0.16 9.52 0.66
N PHE A 88 0.32 8.46 0.02
CA PHE A 88 0.00 7.09 0.40
C PHE A 88 1.17 6.17 0.06
N THR A 89 1.12 4.95 0.56
CA THR A 89 2.13 3.92 0.24
C THR A 89 1.58 3.02 -0.84
N ALA A 90 2.40 2.71 -1.84
CA ALA A 90 2.05 1.74 -2.87
C ALA A 90 1.75 0.38 -2.23
N GLU A 91 0.69 -0.27 -2.68
CA GLU A 91 0.48 -1.69 -2.40
C GLU A 91 1.67 -2.50 -2.96
N LEU A 92 2.13 -3.50 -2.21
CA LEU A 92 3.16 -4.41 -2.72
C LEU A 92 2.55 -5.47 -3.64
N PRO A 93 3.27 -5.99 -4.63
CA PRO A 93 2.79 -7.13 -5.39
C PRO A 93 2.67 -8.35 -4.45
N ASP A 94 1.76 -9.26 -4.79
CA ASP A 94 1.72 -10.57 -4.17
C ASP A 94 3.07 -11.28 -4.37
N GLN A 95 3.52 -12.05 -3.36
CA GLN A 95 4.80 -12.73 -3.43
C GLN A 95 4.93 -13.66 -4.64
N ASP A 96 3.83 -14.30 -5.05
CA ASP A 96 3.83 -15.26 -6.17
C ASP A 96 3.84 -14.56 -7.53
N ASP A 97 3.45 -13.27 -7.59
CA ASP A 97 3.51 -12.43 -8.78
C ASP A 97 4.91 -11.79 -9.00
N MET A 98 5.81 -11.94 -8.03
CA MET A 98 7.16 -11.37 -8.10
C MET A 98 8.09 -12.22 -8.98
N ARG A 99 8.86 -11.56 -9.84
CA ARG A 99 9.90 -12.20 -10.66
C ARG A 99 11.22 -12.24 -9.89
N TRP A 100 11.54 -13.41 -9.35
CA TRP A 100 12.70 -13.64 -8.50
C TRP A 100 13.99 -13.92 -9.27
N SER A 101 15.12 -13.49 -8.71
CA SER A 101 16.44 -14.00 -9.07
C SER A 101 16.60 -15.47 -8.67
N LYS A 102 17.54 -16.18 -9.29
CA LYS A 102 17.78 -17.61 -9.04
C LYS A 102 18.08 -17.93 -7.57
N ASP A 103 18.80 -17.05 -6.88
CA ASP A 103 19.15 -17.17 -5.45
C ASP A 103 18.09 -16.59 -4.50
N ARG A 104 16.96 -16.10 -5.04
CA ARG A 104 15.89 -15.39 -4.32
C ARG A 104 16.41 -14.25 -3.43
N LYS A 105 17.42 -13.54 -3.90
CA LYS A 105 17.95 -12.33 -3.26
C LYS A 105 17.24 -11.07 -3.72
N GLU A 106 16.85 -11.01 -5.00
CA GLU A 106 16.19 -9.87 -5.61
C GLU A 106 14.90 -10.31 -6.30
N ALA A 107 13.93 -9.40 -6.37
CA ALA A 107 12.75 -9.59 -7.20
C ALA A 107 12.21 -8.28 -7.75
N ASN A 108 11.50 -8.37 -8.87
CA ASN A 108 10.74 -7.27 -9.44
C ASN A 108 9.28 -7.68 -9.58
N GLY A 109 8.36 -6.79 -9.24
CA GLY A 109 6.94 -7.01 -9.43
C GLY A 109 6.21 -5.74 -9.81
N ILE A 110 4.97 -5.91 -10.25
CA ILE A 110 4.08 -4.82 -10.61
C ILE A 110 2.84 -4.91 -9.74
N SER A 111 2.61 -3.89 -8.94
CA SER A 111 1.36 -3.72 -8.21
C SER A 111 0.44 -2.79 -8.99
N LYS A 112 -0.86 -3.11 -9.03
CA LYS A 112 -1.87 -2.25 -9.66
C LYS A 112 -2.76 -1.65 -8.59
N MET A 113 -3.05 -0.38 -8.72
CA MET A 113 -3.93 0.34 -7.80
C MET A 113 -4.91 1.19 -8.58
N THR A 114 -6.13 1.31 -8.10
CA THR A 114 -7.13 2.19 -8.68
C THR A 114 -7.35 3.39 -7.76
N MET A 115 -7.06 4.60 -8.26
CA MET A 115 -7.52 5.84 -7.65
C MET A 115 -8.88 6.22 -8.23
N LYS A 116 -9.81 6.65 -7.37
CA LYS A 116 -11.10 7.21 -7.78
C LYS A 116 -11.16 8.66 -7.34
N PHE A 117 -11.48 9.55 -8.28
CA PHE A 117 -11.79 10.94 -8.04
C PHE A 117 -13.25 11.15 -8.44
N ASN A 118 -14.14 11.20 -7.44
CA ASN A 118 -15.58 11.06 -7.63
C ASN A 118 -15.91 9.78 -8.41
N LYS A 119 -16.49 9.90 -9.61
CA LYS A 119 -16.85 8.76 -10.48
C LYS A 119 -15.75 8.35 -11.46
N HIS A 120 -14.65 9.10 -11.53
CA HIS A 120 -13.59 8.88 -12.50
C HIS A 120 -12.48 8.04 -11.91
N LYS A 121 -12.00 7.06 -12.68
CA LYS A 121 -10.92 6.14 -12.27
C LYS A 121 -9.61 6.52 -12.93
N VAL A 122 -8.52 6.38 -12.18
CA VAL A 122 -7.15 6.46 -12.65
C VAL A 122 -6.43 5.20 -12.18
N GLU A 123 -5.98 4.38 -13.12
CA GLU A 123 -5.22 3.17 -12.83
C GLU A 123 -3.73 3.51 -12.70
N LEU A 124 -3.10 3.03 -11.64
CA LEU A 124 -1.67 3.11 -11.41
C LEU A 124 -1.05 1.73 -11.62
N LYS A 125 0.08 1.68 -12.34
CA LYS A 125 0.99 0.53 -12.39
C LYS A 125 2.25 0.90 -11.64
N CYS A 126 2.49 0.27 -10.51
CA CYS A 126 3.61 0.55 -9.61
C CYS A 126 4.67 -0.53 -9.78
N HIS A 127 5.85 -0.17 -10.29
CA HIS A 127 6.97 -1.08 -10.44
C HIS A 127 7.78 -1.10 -9.14
N ILE A 128 7.86 -2.27 -8.53
CA ILE A 128 8.46 -2.47 -7.22
C ILE A 128 9.67 -3.39 -7.38
N LYS A 129 10.83 -2.93 -6.87
CA LYS A 129 12.00 -3.76 -6.65
C LYS A 129 12.06 -4.19 -5.20
N TYR A 130 12.37 -5.45 -4.97
CA TYR A 130 12.64 -6.02 -3.65
C TYR A 130 14.07 -6.54 -3.57
N ILE A 131 14.72 -6.29 -2.43
CA ILE A 131 16.03 -6.84 -2.09
C ILE A 131 15.95 -7.45 -0.69
N ALA A 132 16.30 -8.73 -0.58
CA ALA A 132 16.33 -9.45 0.69
C ALA A 132 17.52 -9.02 1.56
N ASN A 133 17.30 -8.96 2.87
CA ASN A 133 18.39 -8.75 3.84
C ASN A 133 19.32 -9.98 3.91
N ARG A 134 18.74 -11.19 3.79
CA ARG A 134 19.46 -12.46 3.73
C ARG A 134 18.76 -13.39 2.73
N PRO A 135 19.44 -13.88 1.68
CA PRO A 135 18.88 -14.86 0.76
C PRO A 135 18.93 -16.29 1.34
N PRO A 136 18.02 -17.19 0.94
CA PRO A 136 16.82 -16.91 0.13
C PRO A 136 15.79 -16.09 0.94
N ALA A 137 15.04 -15.22 0.26
CA ALA A 137 14.00 -14.42 0.91
C ALA A 137 12.99 -15.31 1.65
N VAL A 138 12.94 -15.17 2.98
CA VAL A 138 11.98 -15.81 3.88
C VAL A 138 11.25 -14.78 4.75
N SER A 139 11.88 -13.66 5.06
CA SER A 139 11.30 -12.48 5.72
C SER A 139 12.28 -11.30 5.71
N GLY A 140 11.77 -10.08 5.87
CA GLY A 140 12.58 -8.86 5.90
C GLY A 140 13.05 -8.43 4.52
N GLY A 141 13.98 -7.48 4.45
CA GLY A 141 14.43 -6.85 3.21
C GLY A 141 13.93 -5.41 3.05
N LYS A 142 14.00 -4.92 1.82
CA LYS A 142 13.52 -3.59 1.44
C LYS A 142 12.76 -3.65 0.12
N ALA A 143 11.52 -3.18 0.13
CA ALA A 143 10.79 -2.85 -1.09
C ALA A 143 11.06 -1.39 -1.47
N THR A 144 11.17 -1.17 -2.77
CA THR A 144 11.56 0.10 -3.36
C THR A 144 10.65 0.34 -4.56
N LEU A 145 9.84 1.41 -4.51
CA LEU A 145 9.07 1.86 -5.67
C LEU A 145 10.01 2.56 -6.64
N GLU A 146 10.16 1.99 -7.83
CA GLU A 146 11.07 2.47 -8.88
C GLU A 146 10.37 3.46 -9.82
N GLU A 147 9.14 3.15 -10.20
CA GLU A 147 8.33 3.98 -11.07
C GLU A 147 6.82 3.73 -10.90
N VAL A 148 6.04 4.73 -11.25
CA VAL A 148 4.58 4.64 -11.36
C VAL A 148 4.19 5.05 -12.77
N SER A 149 3.40 4.23 -13.45
CA SER A 149 2.80 4.58 -14.74
C SER A 149 1.30 4.79 -14.61
N CYS A 150 0.81 5.89 -15.17
CA CYS A 150 -0.61 6.20 -15.30
C CYS A 150 -0.83 7.17 -16.46
N ASN A 151 -2.00 7.11 -17.11
CA ASN A 151 -2.36 8.04 -18.20
C ASN A 151 -1.28 8.17 -19.31
N ASN A 152 -0.71 7.04 -19.75
CA ASN A 152 0.38 6.97 -20.75
C ASN A 152 1.66 7.74 -20.37
N GLN A 153 1.84 8.06 -19.08
CA GLN A 153 3.04 8.69 -18.54
C GLN A 153 3.69 7.74 -17.52
N THR A 154 5.01 7.83 -17.41
CA THR A 154 5.80 7.11 -16.41
C THR A 154 6.58 8.11 -15.58
N PHE A 155 6.42 8.00 -14.27
CA PHE A 155 7.05 8.85 -13.27
C PHE A 155 8.08 8.03 -12.52
N LYS A 156 9.32 8.50 -12.49
CA LYS A 156 10.42 7.80 -11.85
C LYS A 156 10.57 8.23 -10.40
N ARG A 157 11.10 7.32 -9.59
CA ARG A 157 11.44 7.54 -8.20
C ARG A 157 12.39 8.74 -8.02
N SER A 158 12.14 9.51 -6.96
CA SER A 158 13.07 10.47 -6.37
C SER A 158 13.07 10.32 -4.85
N GLY A 159 14.23 10.04 -4.27
CA GLY A 159 14.37 9.79 -2.83
C GLY A 159 13.62 8.53 -2.39
N SER A 160 12.62 8.69 -1.52
CA SER A 160 11.75 7.60 -1.01
C SER A 160 10.39 7.51 -1.70
N SER A 161 10.15 8.34 -2.73
CA SER A 161 8.82 8.52 -3.30
C SER A 161 8.82 8.56 -4.83
N VAL A 162 7.64 8.38 -5.42
CA VAL A 162 7.33 8.79 -6.79
C VAL A 162 6.27 9.88 -6.73
N THR A 163 6.54 11.03 -7.35
CA THR A 163 5.58 12.13 -7.46
C THR A 163 4.91 12.09 -8.84
N ILE A 164 3.59 12.07 -8.84
CA ILE A 164 2.76 12.16 -10.05
C ILE A 164 1.95 13.46 -10.02
N THR A 165 1.75 14.07 -11.18
CA THR A 165 0.88 15.24 -11.33
C THR A 165 -0.28 14.87 -12.26
N LEU A 166 -1.49 14.93 -11.73
CA LEU A 166 -2.72 14.68 -12.45
C LEU A 166 -3.42 16.01 -12.74
N ARG A 167 -3.56 16.34 -14.03
CA ARG A 167 -4.41 17.44 -14.49
C ARG A 167 -5.84 16.93 -14.64
N MET A 168 -6.77 17.57 -13.96
CA MET A 168 -8.17 17.14 -13.90
C MET A 168 -9.13 18.32 -13.97
N ASP A 169 -10.36 18.07 -14.43
CA ASP A 169 -11.45 19.00 -14.17
C ASP A 169 -11.89 18.95 -12.69
N LYS A 170 -12.77 19.88 -12.29
CA LYS A 170 -13.34 19.93 -10.93
C LYS A 170 -14.15 18.68 -10.53
N ASN A 171 -14.50 17.81 -11.49
CA ASN A 171 -15.21 16.56 -11.24
C ASN A 171 -14.24 15.37 -11.09
N GLY A 172 -12.93 15.57 -11.27
CA GLY A 172 -11.91 14.52 -11.18
C GLY A 172 -11.67 13.79 -12.51
N LYS A 173 -12.21 14.27 -13.63
CA LYS A 173 -11.91 13.71 -14.95
C LYS A 173 -10.55 14.24 -15.41
N LEU A 174 -9.65 13.35 -15.84
CA LEU A 174 -8.37 13.75 -16.45
C LEU A 174 -8.61 14.61 -17.71
N ILE A 175 -7.77 15.63 -17.90
CA ILE A 175 -7.79 16.56 -19.04
C ILE A 175 -6.42 16.70 -19.69
#